data_AF-A0AAU5Q5H9-F1
#
_entry.id   AF-A0AAU5Q5H9-F1
#
_cell.length_a   1.000
_cell.length_b   1.000
_cell.length_c   1.000
_cell.angle_alpha   90.00
_cell.angle_beta   90.00
_cell.angle_gamma   90.00
#
_symmetry.space_group_name_H-M   'P 1'
#
loop_
_entity.id
_entity.type
_entity.pdbx_description
1 polymer ?
#
loop_
_entity_poly.entity_id
_entity_poly.type
_entity_poly.pdbx_seq_one_letter_code
_entity_poly.pdbx_strand_id
1 'polypeptide(L)'
;MQRNGLYLAPVPDQPFRVLTESIAARWPEAPPYGGQFAEVVPHLTVAHGQPPRVLDKMEVELAPRLPVTATVSSVSLFVSDGRSWRHHTEFPLLGASDSTSLRPPGPSVHNRGLRGRL
;
A
#
# COMPACT_ATOMS: atom_id res chain seq x y z
N MET A 1 8.31 24.24 13.16
CA MET A 1 8.67 22.85 12.77
C MET A 1 9.51 22.92 11.52
N GLN A 2 10.63 22.19 11.46
CA GLN A 2 11.43 22.10 10.23
C GLN A 2 10.81 21.07 9.29
N ARG A 3 10.80 21.36 7.99
CA ARG A 3 10.30 20.44 6.97
C ARG A 3 11.25 19.24 6.85
N ASN A 4 10.71 18.03 7.00
CA ASN A 4 11.50 16.77 6.97
C ASN A 4 11.28 15.94 5.69
N GLY A 5 10.52 16.44 4.72
CA GLY A 5 10.27 15.74 3.46
C GLY A 5 9.53 16.57 2.42
N LEU A 6 9.61 16.12 1.17
CA LEU A 6 8.93 16.65 -0.01
C LEU A 6 8.10 15.52 -0.62
N TYR A 7 6.86 15.83 -1.00
CA TYR A 7 5.93 14.88 -1.58
C TYR A 7 5.08 15.52 -2.68
N LEU A 8 4.49 14.68 -3.54
CA LEU A 8 3.49 15.06 -4.53
C LEU A 8 2.12 14.53 -4.09
N ALA A 9 1.10 15.38 -4.12
CA ALA A 9 -0.28 14.98 -3.88
C ALA A 9 -0.93 14.57 -5.22
N PRO A 10 -1.57 13.39 -5.30
CA PRO A 10 -2.30 12.98 -6.51
C PRO A 10 -3.56 13.83 -6.69
N VAL A 11 -3.97 14.01 -7.96
CA VAL A 11 -5.27 14.62 -8.32
C VAL A 11 -5.92 13.77 -9.41
N PRO A 12 -7.13 13.20 -9.18
CA PRO A 12 -7.86 13.17 -7.92
C PRO A 12 -7.22 12.22 -6.90
N ASP A 13 -7.28 12.56 -5.61
CA ASP A 13 -6.77 11.74 -4.51
C ASP A 13 -7.82 10.72 -3.99
N GLN A 14 -9.10 10.99 -4.22
CA GLN A 14 -10.24 10.21 -3.72
C GLN A 14 -10.11 8.69 -3.92
N PRO A 15 -9.66 8.15 -5.07
CA PRO A 15 -9.52 6.69 -5.24
C PRO A 15 -8.55 6.06 -4.22
N PHE A 16 -7.46 6.75 -3.87
CA PHE A 16 -6.51 6.25 -2.88
C PHE A 16 -7.06 6.30 -1.46
N ARG A 17 -7.84 7.33 -1.13
CA ARG A 17 -8.55 7.44 0.16
C ARG A 17 -9.52 6.29 0.33
N VAL A 18 -10.40 6.08 -0.65
CA VAL A 18 -11.39 4.99 -0.64
C VAL A 18 -10.72 3.63 -0.52
N LEU A 19 -9.63 3.38 -1.26
CA LEU A 19 -8.87 2.13 -1.15
C LEU A 19 -8.31 1.93 0.27
N THR A 20 -7.70 2.96 0.84
CA THR A 20 -7.12 2.92 2.19
C THR A 20 -8.20 2.67 3.25
N GLU A 21 -9.31 3.40 3.17
CA GLU A 21 -10.45 3.28 4.07
C GLU A 21 -11.10 1.89 3.98
N SER A 22 -11.22 1.34 2.76
CA SER A 22 -11.77 -0.01 2.55
C SER A 22 -10.92 -1.10 3.21
N ILE A 23 -9.59 -0.96 3.13
CA ILE A 23 -8.66 -1.87 3.80
C ILE A 23 -8.78 -1.71 5.32
N ALA A 24 -8.77 -0.47 5.83
CA ALA A 24 -8.90 -0.19 7.26
C ALA A 24 -10.21 -0.73 7.86
N ALA A 25 -11.33 -0.57 7.15
CA ALA A 25 -12.64 -1.07 7.56
C ALA A 25 -12.69 -2.61 7.62
N ARG A 26 -11.90 -3.29 6.77
CA ARG A 26 -11.86 -4.76 6.72
C ARG A 26 -11.06 -5.38 7.87
N TRP A 27 -10.11 -4.64 8.44
CA TRP A 27 -9.27 -5.05 9.59
C TRP A 27 -9.20 -3.93 10.63
N PRO A 28 -10.29 -3.69 11.38
CA PRO A 28 -10.37 -2.59 12.36
C PRO A 28 -9.34 -2.68 13.48
N GLU A 29 -8.81 -3.87 13.77
CA GLU A 29 -7.73 -4.11 14.74
C GLU A 29 -6.35 -3.58 14.27
N ALA A 30 -6.20 -3.25 12.99
CA ALA A 30 -4.96 -2.79 12.38
C ALA A 30 -5.16 -1.49 11.58
N PRO A 31 -5.53 -0.38 12.24
CA PRO A 31 -5.71 0.90 11.56
C PRO A 31 -4.39 1.41 10.94
N PRO A 32 -4.45 2.20 9.85
CA PRO A 32 -3.27 2.82 9.27
C PRO A 32 -2.42 3.54 10.34
N TYR A 33 -1.12 3.26 10.33
CA TYR A 33 -0.15 3.83 11.30
C TYR A 33 -0.56 3.64 12.77
N GLY A 34 -1.30 2.56 13.10
CA GLY A 34 -1.77 2.33 14.46
C GLY A 34 -2.78 3.37 14.96
N GLY A 35 -3.43 4.12 14.06
CA GLY A 35 -4.38 5.17 14.43
C GLY A 35 -3.74 6.47 14.93
N GLN A 36 -2.42 6.64 14.74
CA GLN A 36 -1.70 7.83 15.20
C GLN A 36 -2.17 9.14 14.55
N PHE A 37 -2.71 9.06 13.32
CA PHE A 37 -3.12 10.22 12.53
C PHE A 37 -4.64 10.23 12.36
N ALA A 38 -5.25 11.39 12.60
CA ALA A 38 -6.69 11.58 12.38
C ALA A 38 -7.07 11.51 10.90
N GLU A 39 -6.14 11.86 10.01
CA GLU A 39 -6.31 11.80 8.57
C GLU A 39 -5.10 11.11 7.93
N VAL A 40 -5.36 10.25 6.95
CA VAL A 40 -4.34 9.64 6.10
C VAL A 40 -4.39 10.32 4.74
N VAL A 41 -3.35 11.08 4.43
CA VAL A 41 -3.25 11.84 3.18
C VAL A 41 -2.43 11.03 2.17
N PRO A 42 -3.00 10.58 1.04
CA PRO A 42 -2.25 9.89 0.01
C PRO A 42 -1.25 10.84 -0.64
N HIS A 43 0.00 10.39 -0.77
CA HIS A 43 1.05 11.18 -1.39
C HIS A 43 2.16 10.26 -1.91
N LEU A 44 2.91 10.76 -2.89
CA LEU A 44 4.16 10.16 -3.33
C LEU A 44 5.32 10.92 -2.67
N THR A 45 6.01 10.28 -1.72
CA THR A 45 7.24 10.86 -1.14
C THR A 45 8.33 10.95 -2.21
N VAL A 46 8.86 12.15 -2.44
CA VAL A 46 9.98 12.40 -3.37
C VAL A 46 11.29 12.47 -2.61
N ALA A 47 11.27 13.01 -1.39
CA ALA A 47 12.43 13.06 -0.51
C ALA A 47 11.99 13.00 0.96
N HIS A 48 12.83 12.39 1.79
CA HIS A 48 12.64 12.31 3.24
C HIS A 48 14.00 12.39 3.94
N GLY A 49 14.08 13.04 5.11
CA GLY A 49 15.30 13.12 5.92
C GLY A 49 16.43 13.96 5.31
N GLN A 50 16.11 14.84 4.36
CA GLN A 50 17.10 15.73 3.73
C GLN A 50 17.18 17.09 4.44
N PRO A 51 18.34 17.76 4.42
CA PRO A 51 18.46 19.12 4.95
C PRO A 51 17.49 20.08 4.24
N PRO A 52 16.92 21.10 4.92
CA PRO A 52 15.94 22.01 4.33
C PRO A 52 16.35 22.63 2.99
N ARG A 53 17.59 23.12 2.89
CA ARG A 53 18.14 23.69 1.64
C ARG A 53 18.09 22.74 0.44
N VAL A 54 18.19 21.44 0.69
CA VAL A 54 18.13 20.40 -0.37
C VAL A 54 16.68 20.23 -0.80
N LEU A 55 15.75 20.18 0.15
CA LEU A 55 14.32 20.11 -0.15
C LEU A 55 13.86 21.33 -0.96
N ASP A 56 14.31 22.54 -0.60
CA ASP A 56 13.98 23.78 -1.31
C ASP A 56 14.48 23.76 -2.76
N LYS A 57 15.73 23.31 -2.96
CA LYS A 57 16.30 23.17 -4.30
C LYS A 57 15.54 22.13 -5.13
N MET A 58 15.21 20.97 -4.56
CA MET A 58 14.44 19.93 -5.24
C MET A 58 13.06 20.44 -5.65
N GLU A 59 12.40 21.22 -4.79
CA GLU A 59 11.09 21.80 -5.08
C GLU A 59 11.14 22.76 -6.27
N VAL A 60 12.13 23.67 -6.32
CA VAL A 60 12.35 24.57 -7.46
C VAL A 60 12.62 23.81 -8.75
N GLU A 61 13.41 22.74 -8.70
CA GLU A 61 13.74 21.93 -9.87
C GLU A 61 12.57 21.04 -10.35
N LEU A 62 11.71 20.61 -9.44
CA LEU A 62 10.58 19.73 -9.73
C LEU A 62 9.35 20.49 -10.21
N ALA A 63 9.07 21.68 -9.66
CA ALA A 63 7.91 22.50 -10.00
C ALA A 63 7.66 22.66 -11.52
N PRO A 64 8.66 23.01 -12.37
CA PRO A 64 8.43 23.17 -13.81
C PRO A 64 8.21 21.86 -14.57
N ARG A 65 8.34 20.70 -13.91
CA ARG A 65 8.15 19.36 -14.51
C ARG A 65 6.78 18.76 -14.18
N LEU A 66 5.97 19.46 -13.39
CA LEU A 66 4.62 19.05 -13.05
C LEU A 66 3.62 19.56 -14.11
N PRO A 67 2.52 18.82 -14.38
CA PRO A 67 2.10 17.59 -13.70
C PRO A 67 2.83 16.32 -14.18
N VAL A 68 3.04 15.37 -13.27
CA VAL A 68 3.39 13.98 -13.61
C VAL A 68 2.10 13.16 -13.62
N THR A 69 1.83 12.47 -14.71
CA THR A 69 0.68 11.57 -14.85
C THR A 69 1.15 10.13 -14.85
N ALA A 70 0.49 9.27 -14.08
CA ALA A 70 0.79 7.84 -14.01
C ALA A 70 -0.50 7.03 -13.93
N THR A 71 -0.49 5.82 -14.50
CA THR A 71 -1.56 4.84 -14.32
C THR A 71 -1.16 3.89 -13.19
N VAL A 72 -2.00 3.78 -12.16
CA VAL A 72 -1.77 2.81 -11.07
C VAL A 72 -2.47 1.51 -11.44
N SER A 73 -1.69 0.47 -11.73
CA SER A 73 -2.20 -0.83 -12.19
C SER A 73 -2.35 -1.86 -11.09
N SER A 74 -1.78 -1.63 -9.91
CA SER A 74 -1.67 -2.63 -8.84
C SER A 74 -1.46 -2.02 -7.45
N VAL A 75 -1.64 -2.86 -6.43
CA VAL A 75 -1.32 -2.60 -5.03
C VAL A 75 -0.34 -3.67 -4.56
N SER A 76 0.76 -3.27 -3.92
CA SER A 76 1.74 -4.21 -3.37
C SER A 76 1.66 -4.28 -1.85
N LEU A 77 1.64 -5.48 -1.31
CA LEU A 77 1.82 -5.74 0.11
C LEU A 77 3.31 -5.91 0.40
N PHE A 78 3.81 -5.08 1.32
CA PHE A 78 5.15 -5.21 1.89
C PHE A 78 5.05 -5.59 3.37
N VAL A 79 5.97 -6.44 3.82
CA VAL A 79 6.10 -6.85 5.22
C VAL A 79 7.47 -6.43 5.73
N SER A 80 7.50 -5.89 6.95
CA SER A 80 8.74 -5.49 7.63
C SER A 80 8.98 -6.33 8.88
N ASP A 81 10.23 -6.70 9.11
CA ASP A 81 10.71 -7.30 10.35
C ASP A 81 11.35 -6.26 11.30
N GLY A 82 11.18 -4.98 11.00
CA GLY A 82 11.81 -3.87 11.72
C GLY A 82 13.23 -3.54 11.27
N ARG A 83 13.83 -4.34 10.38
CA ARG A 83 15.15 -4.07 9.78
C ARG A 83 15.07 -3.86 8.27
N SER A 84 14.21 -4.64 7.62
CA SER A 84 14.08 -4.63 6.16
C SER A 84 12.61 -4.73 5.75
N TRP A 85 12.30 -4.12 4.62
CA TRP A 85 11.03 -4.32 3.93
C TRP A 85 11.21 -5.39 2.86
N ARG A 86 10.24 -6.30 2.78
CA ARG A 86 10.18 -7.33 1.73
C ARG A 86 8.84 -7.25 1.03
N HIS A 87 8.88 -7.25 -0.30
CA HIS A 87 7.67 -7.41 -1.10
C HIS A 87 7.11 -8.81 -0.85
N HIS A 88 5.82 -8.90 -0.53
CA HIS A 88 5.13 -10.15 -0.25
C HIS A 88 4.24 -10.58 -1.42
N THR A 89 3.34 -9.70 -1.87
CA THR A 89 2.44 -10.00 -2.99
C THR A 89 1.97 -8.73 -3.67
N GLU A 90 1.56 -8.84 -4.93
CA GLU A 90 0.97 -7.76 -5.71
C GLU A 90 -0.46 -8.12 -6.10
N PHE A 91 -1.37 -7.14 -6.06
CA PHE A 91 -2.78 -7.25 -6.41
C PHE A 91 -3.08 -6.33 -7.59
N PRO A 92 -3.43 -6.85 -8.78
CA PRO A 92 -3.79 -6.00 -9.91
C PRO A 92 -5.12 -5.24 -9.63
N LEU A 93 -5.16 -3.95 -9.97
CA LEU A 93 -6.35 -3.09 -9.85
C LEU A 93 -7.18 -3.05 -11.13
N LEU A 94 -6.55 -3.30 -12.28
CA LEU A 94 -7.26 -3.50 -13.54
C LEU A 94 -7.76 -4.94 -13.55
N GLY A 95 -9.08 -5.10 -13.47
CA GLY A 95 -9.72 -6.41 -13.41
C GLY A 95 -9.25 -7.30 -14.56
N ALA A 96 -8.56 -8.39 -14.23
CA ALA A 96 -8.81 -9.61 -14.98
C ALA A 96 -10.30 -9.89 -14.76
N SER A 97 -11.11 -9.64 -15.78
CA SER A 97 -12.40 -10.30 -15.90
C SER A 97 -12.10 -11.77 -16.10
N ASP A 98 -11.78 -12.46 -15.02
CA ASP A 98 -11.98 -13.89 -14.93
C ASP A 98 -12.75 -14.13 -13.64
N SER A 99 -14.04 -14.38 -13.84
CA SER A 99 -14.93 -15.04 -12.90
C SER A 99 -14.36 -16.41 -12.52
N THR A 100 -13.30 -16.43 -11.72
CA THR A 100 -12.91 -17.63 -10.99
C THR A 100 -13.58 -17.56 -9.64
N SER A 101 -14.66 -18.32 -9.53
CA SER A 101 -15.38 -18.63 -8.28
C SER A 101 -14.38 -18.84 -7.13
N LEU A 102 -14.34 -17.90 -6.19
CA LEU A 102 -13.80 -18.17 -4.86
C LEU A 102 -14.74 -19.19 -4.20
N ARG A 103 -14.42 -20.47 -4.37
CA ARG A 103 -14.97 -21.52 -3.54
C ARG A 103 -14.52 -21.25 -2.10
N PRO A 104 -15.42 -21.19 -1.10
CA PRO A 104 -15.00 -21.05 0.28
C PRO A 104 -14.15 -22.27 0.68
N PRO A 105 -13.14 -22.10 1.56
CA PRO A 105 -12.37 -23.23 2.06
C PRO A 105 -13.33 -24.21 2.76
N GLY A 106 -13.52 -25.39 2.16
CA GLY A 106 -14.20 -26.50 2.80
C GLY A 106 -13.38 -26.96 4.02
N PRO A 107 -14.03 -27.60 5.02
CA PRO A 107 -13.36 -27.96 6.26
C PRO A 107 -12.17 -28.87 5.98
N SER A 108 -11.01 -28.51 6.54
CA SER A 108 -9.77 -29.28 6.51
C SER A 108 -10.02 -30.68 7.08
N VAL A 109 -10.13 -31.68 6.20
CA VAL A 109 -10.03 -33.08 6.60
C VAL A 109 -8.55 -33.36 6.87
N HIS A 110 -8.22 -33.58 8.13
CA HIS A 110 -6.96 -34.17 8.54
C HIS A 110 -6.84 -35.58 7.93
N ASN A 111 -6.06 -35.72 6.85
CA ASN A 111 -5.55 -37.02 6.45
C ASN A 111 -4.36 -37.36 7.35
N ARG A 112 -4.62 -38.19 8.37
CA ARG A 112 -3.59 -38.83 9.17
C ARG A 112 -3.73 -40.35 8.98
N GLY A 113 -2.68 -40.97 8.43
CA GLY A 113 -2.32 -42.36 8.73
C GLY A 113 -2.77 -43.43 7.73
N LEU A 114 -1.86 -43.75 6.81
CA LEU A 114 -1.67 -45.13 6.35
C LEU A 114 -1.33 -46.03 7.56
N ARG A 115 -2.05 -47.15 7.72
CA ARG A 115 -1.58 -48.47 8.23
C ARG A 115 -2.76 -49.44 8.41
N GLY A 116 -2.67 -50.64 7.84
CA GLY A 116 -3.51 -51.79 8.20
C GLY A 116 -3.68 -52.80 7.08
N ARG A 117 -3.47 -54.09 7.37
CA ARG A 117 -3.34 -55.22 6.43
C ARG A 117 -4.69 -55.88 6.08
N LEU A 118 -4.63 -56.61 4.96
CA LEU A 118 -5.57 -57.55 4.33
C LEU A 118 -6.67 -56.89 3.49
#